data_AF-A0A921HIQ5-F1
#
_entry.id   AF-A0A921HIQ5-F1
#
_cell.length_a   1.000
_cell.length_b   1.000
_cell.length_c   1.000
_cell.angle_alpha   90.00
_cell.angle_beta   90.00
_cell.angle_gamma   90.00
#
_symmetry.space_group_name_H-M   'P 1'
#
loop_
_entity.id
_entity.type
_entity.pdbx_description
1 polymer ?
#
loop_
_entity_poly.entity_id
_entity_poly.type
_entity_poly.pdbx_seq_one_letter_code
_entity_poly.pdbx_strand_id
1 'polypeptide(L)'
;MVTLKTIDMDFSEVSKKLGGLTADQIFELATLGKGILNMYSSIDLASSLTNLVSFIITDDDFDIEDNKYAIDAILRISKMLSDLNAKCWGERKTMLGLTGVHMDNATYGLGNAEKIEDINQVRKAS
;
A
#
# COMPACT_ATOMS: atom_id res chain seq x y z
N MET A 1 -24.90 16.51 8.28
CA MET A 1 -23.83 16.09 9.20
C MET A 1 -23.58 14.61 8.94
N VAL A 2 -22.52 14.27 8.19
CA VAL A 2 -22.17 12.87 7.90
C VAL A 2 -21.30 12.39 9.05
N THR A 3 -21.85 11.53 9.90
CA THR A 3 -21.10 10.90 10.98
C THR A 3 -20.20 9.83 10.35
N LEU A 4 -18.91 10.13 10.20
CA LEU A 4 -17.92 9.10 9.91
C LEU A 4 -17.84 8.20 11.15
N LYS A 5 -18.30 6.95 11.04
CA LYS A 5 -18.01 5.92 12.03
C LYS A 5 -16.50 5.71 12.04
N THR A 6 -15.80 6.29 13.01
CA THR A 6 -14.48 5.80 13.40
C THR A 6 -14.68 4.37 13.89
N ILE A 7 -14.07 3.41 13.20
CA ILE A 7 -13.97 2.04 13.67
C ILE A 7 -12.84 2.05 14.70
N ASP A 8 -13.15 2.32 15.96
CA ASP A 8 -12.22 2.05 17.06
C ASP A 8 -12.17 0.54 17.25
N MET A 9 -11.28 -0.10 16.49
CA MET A 9 -10.97 -1.53 16.64
C MET A 9 -9.99 -1.66 17.79
N ASP A 10 -10.28 -2.53 18.76
CA ASP A 10 -9.34 -2.83 19.84
C ASP A 10 -8.06 -3.46 19.26
N PHE A 11 -6.90 -3.07 19.79
CA PHE A 11 -5.60 -3.57 19.33
C PHE A 11 -5.51 -5.10 19.41
N SER A 12 -6.19 -5.71 20.39
CA SER A 12 -6.27 -7.17 20.50
C SER A 12 -6.95 -7.84 19.28
N GLU A 13 -7.90 -7.16 18.64
CA GLU A 13 -8.56 -7.63 17.42
C GLU A 13 -7.65 -7.46 16.19
N VAL A 14 -6.90 -6.36 16.12
CA VAL A 14 -5.91 -6.10 15.06
C VAL A 14 -4.80 -7.14 15.10
N SER A 15 -4.25 -7.41 16.29
CA SER A 15 -3.23 -8.45 16.50
C SER A 15 -3.72 -9.81 16.01
N LYS A 16 -4.94 -10.24 16.40
CA LYS A 16 -5.52 -11.52 15.93
C LYS A 16 -5.67 -11.59 14.42
N LYS A 17 -6.12 -10.51 13.77
CA LYS A 17 -6.23 -10.43 12.30
C LYS A 17 -4.88 -10.52 11.60
N LEU A 18 -3.83 -10.03 12.25
CA LEU A 18 -2.46 -10.07 11.76
C LEU A 18 -1.70 -11.33 12.23
N GLY A 19 -2.40 -12.39 12.64
CA GLY A 19 -1.77 -13.66 13.02
C GLY A 19 -1.13 -13.66 14.41
N GLY A 20 -1.56 -12.76 15.30
CA GLY A 20 -1.08 -12.68 16.68
C GLY A 20 0.18 -11.83 16.86
N LEU A 21 0.53 -10.98 15.89
CA LEU A 21 1.69 -10.07 16.01
C LEU A 21 1.54 -9.11 17.20
N THR A 22 2.65 -8.76 17.83
CA THR A 22 2.70 -7.75 18.90
C THR A 22 2.56 -6.33 18.35
N ALA A 23 2.32 -5.35 19.24
CA ALA A 23 2.32 -3.93 18.88
C ALA A 23 3.60 -3.49 18.18
N ASP A 24 4.75 -3.87 18.73
CA ASP A 24 6.04 -3.50 18.15
C ASP A 24 6.23 -4.12 16.76
N GLN A 25 5.86 -5.38 16.58
CA GLN A 25 5.95 -6.05 15.27
C GLN A 25 5.03 -5.41 14.22
N ILE A 26 3.81 -5.03 14.64
CA ILE A 26 2.86 -4.34 13.76
C ILE A 26 3.38 -2.95 13.40
N PHE A 27 4.00 -2.24 14.36
CA PHE A 27 4.61 -0.95 14.12
C PHE A 27 5.80 -1.02 13.16
N GLU A 28 6.69 -2.00 13.32
CA GLU A 28 7.82 -2.23 12.42
C GLU A 28 7.33 -2.56 11.00
N LEU A 29 6.32 -3.44 10.87
CA LEU A 29 5.74 -3.79 9.57
C LEU A 29 5.09 -2.58 8.88
N ALA A 30 4.36 -1.75 9.65
CA ALA A 30 3.78 -0.51 9.13
C ALA A 30 4.84 0.50 8.69
N THR A 31 5.94 0.60 9.45
CA THR A 31 7.09 1.48 9.14
C THR A 31 7.79 1.03 7.86
N LEU A 32 8.05 -0.28 7.71
CA LEU A 32 8.59 -0.86 6.49
C LEU A 32 7.69 -0.57 5.29
N GLY A 33 6.39 -0.83 5.41
CA GLY A 33 5.42 -0.56 4.35
C GLY A 33 5.42 0.92 3.94
N LYS A 34 5.40 1.84 4.90
CA LYS A 34 5.49 3.29 4.64
C LYS A 34 6.79 3.66 3.92
N GLY A 35 7.92 3.08 4.33
CA GLY A 35 9.22 3.31 3.69
C GLY A 35 9.22 2.90 2.22
N ILE A 36 8.67 1.71 1.90
CA ILE A 36 8.56 1.22 0.52
C ILE A 36 7.69 2.16 -0.32
N LEU A 37 6.52 2.57 0.20
CA LEU A 37 5.62 3.47 -0.52
C LEU A 37 6.21 4.87 -0.74
N ASN A 38 7.02 5.36 0.19
CA ASN A 38 7.77 6.60 0.00
C ASN A 38 8.80 6.51 -1.13
N MET A 39 9.35 5.32 -1.41
CA MET A 39 10.33 5.13 -2.48
C MET A 39 9.67 5.00 -3.86
N TYR A 40 8.57 4.25 -3.97
CA TYR A 40 8.02 3.82 -5.27
C TYR A 40 6.59 4.24 -5.55
N SER A 41 5.89 4.94 -4.66
CA SER A 41 4.43 5.02 -4.70
C SER A 41 3.75 3.64 -4.76
N SER A 42 2.44 3.61 -4.59
CA SER A 42 1.67 2.38 -4.74
C SER A 42 1.52 1.93 -6.19
N ILE A 43 1.47 2.87 -7.12
CA ILE A 43 1.31 2.61 -8.55
C ILE A 43 2.61 2.07 -9.12
N ASP A 44 3.74 2.72 -8.83
CA ASP A 44 5.02 2.25 -9.39
C ASP A 44 5.53 0.99 -8.70
N LEU A 45 5.15 0.73 -7.43
CA LEU A 45 5.44 -0.56 -6.79
C LEU A 45 4.74 -1.73 -7.50
N ALA A 46 3.44 -1.60 -7.79
CA ALA A 46 2.69 -2.66 -8.49
C ALA A 46 3.26 -2.93 -9.89
N SER A 47 3.57 -1.87 -10.64
CA SER A 47 4.18 -2.02 -11.97
C SER A 47 5.59 -2.60 -11.90
N SER A 48 6.41 -2.16 -10.93
CA SER A 48 7.77 -2.67 -10.73
C SER A 48 7.81 -4.16 -10.39
N LEU A 49 6.90 -4.62 -9.52
CA LEU A 49 6.80 -6.05 -9.18
C LEU A 49 6.38 -6.90 -10.38
N THR A 50 5.46 -6.40 -11.21
CA THR A 50 5.08 -7.07 -12.46
C THR A 50 6.24 -7.14 -13.44
N ASN A 51 6.95 -6.02 -13.63
CA ASN A 51 8.10 -5.95 -14.52
C ASN A 51 9.26 -6.84 -14.04
N LEU A 52 9.46 -6.93 -12.71
CA LEU A 52 10.44 -7.84 -12.13
C LEU A 52 10.11 -9.29 -12.48
N VAL A 53 8.84 -9.70 -12.36
CA VAL A 53 8.43 -11.05 -12.77
C VAL A 53 8.65 -11.24 -14.27
N SER A 54 8.26 -10.28 -15.11
CA SER A 54 8.50 -10.35 -16.55
C SER A 54 9.99 -10.51 -16.88
N PHE A 55 10.87 -9.81 -16.17
CA PHE A 55 12.32 -9.95 -16.34
C PHE A 55 12.79 -11.35 -15.93
N ILE A 56 12.38 -11.83 -14.75
CA ILE A 56 12.75 -13.14 -14.21
C ILE A 56 12.32 -14.29 -15.14
N ILE A 57 11.10 -14.27 -15.65
CA ILE A 57 10.60 -15.35 -16.51
C ILE A 57 11.22 -15.35 -17.91
N THR A 58 11.88 -14.27 -18.31
CA THR A 58 12.61 -14.15 -19.58
C THR A 58 14.11 -14.39 -19.43
N ASP A 59 14.58 -14.60 -18.20
CA ASP A 59 15.98 -14.90 -17.92
C ASP A 59 16.22 -16.40 -18.12
N ASP A 60 17.06 -16.75 -19.10
CA ASP A 60 17.37 -18.14 -19.45
C ASP A 60 18.12 -18.89 -18.34
N ASP A 61 18.79 -18.17 -17.42
CA ASP A 61 19.56 -18.75 -16.32
C ASP A 61 18.72 -18.90 -15.03
N PHE A 62 17.47 -18.43 -15.01
CA PHE A 62 16.61 -18.49 -13.84
C PHE A 62 15.76 -19.77 -13.78
N ASP A 63 15.89 -20.54 -12.69
CA ASP A 63 15.06 -21.73 -12.48
C ASP A 63 13.63 -21.35 -12.04
N ILE A 64 12.71 -21.34 -13.01
CA ILE A 64 11.30 -21.00 -12.78
C ILE A 64 10.60 -22.05 -11.90
N GLU A 65 10.90 -23.35 -12.07
CA GLU A 65 10.15 -24.41 -11.40
C GLU A 65 10.46 -24.43 -9.90
N ASP A 66 11.73 -24.27 -9.54
CA ASP A 66 12.19 -24.19 -8.15
C ASP A 66 11.66 -22.91 -7.46
N ASN A 67 11.41 -21.84 -8.20
CA ASN A 67 11.01 -20.54 -7.67
C ASN A 67 9.54 -20.18 -7.92
N LYS A 68 8.72 -21.11 -8.43
CA LYS A 68 7.33 -20.85 -8.84
C LYS A 68 6.48 -20.21 -7.73
N TYR A 69 6.71 -20.59 -6.48
CA TYR A 69 5.97 -20.03 -5.34
C TYR A 69 6.35 -18.58 -5.04
N ALA A 70 7.62 -18.22 -5.21
CA ALA A 70 8.07 -16.84 -5.04
C ALA A 70 7.52 -15.95 -6.16
N ILE A 71 7.55 -16.44 -7.41
CA ILE A 71 6.96 -15.75 -8.56
C ILE A 71 5.45 -15.54 -8.34
N ASP A 72 4.71 -16.58 -7.94
CA ASP A 72 3.28 -16.50 -7.65
C ASP A 72 3.00 -15.50 -6.52
N ALA A 73 3.81 -15.49 -5.45
CA ALA A 73 3.67 -14.54 -4.36
C ALA A 73 3.85 -13.09 -4.83
N ILE A 74 4.89 -12.80 -5.64
CA ILE A 74 5.14 -11.47 -6.19
C ILE A 74 3.96 -11.02 -7.08
N LEU A 75 3.47 -11.90 -7.95
CA LEU A 75 2.31 -11.61 -8.81
C LEU A 75 1.04 -11.33 -8.00
N ARG A 76 0.78 -12.11 -6.94
CA ARG A 76 -0.36 -11.87 -6.04
C ARG A 76 -0.25 -10.53 -5.32
N ILE A 77 0.93 -10.18 -4.80
CA ILE A 77 1.18 -8.90 -4.15
C ILE A 77 0.96 -7.76 -5.15
N SER A 78 1.54 -7.86 -6.35
CA SER A 78 1.34 -6.89 -7.42
C SER A 78 -0.14 -6.68 -7.74
N LYS A 79 -0.91 -7.77 -7.90
CA LYS A 79 -2.35 -7.69 -8.15
C LYS A 79 -3.10 -7.03 -6.99
N MET A 80 -2.80 -7.40 -5.75
CA MET A 80 -3.42 -6.80 -4.57
C MET A 80 -3.16 -5.29 -4.50
N LEU A 81 -1.94 -4.85 -4.82
CA LEU A 81 -1.58 -3.44 -4.89
C LEU A 81 -2.34 -2.72 -6.01
N SER A 82 -2.44 -3.33 -7.20
CA SER A 82 -3.19 -2.76 -8.32
C SER A 82 -4.69 -2.62 -8.02
N ASP A 83 -5.32 -3.65 -7.44
CA ASP A 83 -6.72 -3.61 -7.04
C ASP A 83 -6.96 -2.54 -5.95
N LEU A 84 -6.04 -2.43 -4.99
CA LEU A 84 -6.06 -1.39 -3.96
C LEU A 84 -5.88 0.02 -4.56
N ASN A 85 -4.99 0.19 -5.54
CA ASN A 85 -4.79 1.44 -6.26
C ASN A 85 -6.05 1.91 -6.95
N ALA A 86 -6.75 1.01 -7.65
CA ALA A 86 -8.00 1.33 -8.35
C ALA A 86 -9.08 1.80 -7.36
N LYS A 87 -9.20 1.12 -6.22
CA LYS A 87 -10.12 1.51 -5.14
C LYS A 87 -9.77 2.88 -4.57
N CYS A 88 -8.50 3.11 -4.26
CA CYS A 88 -7.98 4.35 -3.70
C CYS A 88 -8.14 5.54 -4.63
N TRP A 89 -7.90 5.33 -5.93
CA TRP A 89 -8.17 6.32 -6.96
C TRP A 89 -9.65 6.71 -7.00
N GLY A 90 -10.55 5.72 -7.01
CA GLY A 90 -12.01 5.95 -6.99
C GLY A 90 -12.48 6.70 -5.74
N GLU A 91 -11.86 6.43 -4.58
CA GLU A 91 -12.19 7.09 -3.31
C GLU A 91 -11.41 8.40 -3.05
N ARG A 92 -10.44 8.74 -3.90
CA ARG A 92 -9.50 9.87 -3.72
C ARG A 92 -8.77 9.82 -2.36
N LYS A 93 -8.22 8.67 -2.00
CA LYS A 93 -7.48 8.43 -0.75
C LYS A 93 -6.22 7.61 -1.04
N THR A 94 -5.25 7.62 -0.13
CA THR A 94 -4.08 6.72 -0.21
C THR A 94 -4.44 5.28 0.19
N MET A 95 -3.57 4.31 -0.11
CA MET A 95 -3.80 2.85 0.06
C MET A 95 -4.25 2.40 1.45
N LEU A 96 -3.87 3.14 2.49
CA LEU A 96 -4.19 2.80 3.88
C LEU A 96 -4.89 3.94 4.62
N GLY A 97 -5.38 4.96 3.90
CA GLY A 97 -5.77 6.23 4.53
C GLY A 97 -4.60 6.96 5.19
N LEU A 98 -3.36 6.54 4.90
CA LEU A 98 -2.13 7.14 5.37
C LEU A 98 -1.83 8.39 4.55
N THR A 99 -2.04 9.54 5.16
CA THR A 99 -1.44 10.79 4.71
C THR A 99 0.03 10.87 5.14
N GLY A 100 0.80 11.74 4.49
CA GLY A 100 2.24 11.87 4.76
C GLY A 100 3.12 10.82 4.07
N VAL A 101 2.61 10.12 3.05
CA VAL A 101 3.43 9.40 2.06
C VAL A 101 3.53 10.28 0.83
N HIS A 102 4.69 10.91 0.62
CA HIS A 102 4.81 12.02 -0.33
C HIS A 102 4.46 11.61 -1.77
N MET A 103 4.98 10.47 -2.22
CA MET A 103 4.75 9.98 -3.58
C MET A 103 3.29 9.62 -3.82
N ASP A 104 2.64 8.90 -2.90
CA ASP A 104 1.21 8.59 -3.00
C ASP A 104 0.37 9.88 -2.96
N ASN A 105 0.68 10.81 -2.08
CA ASN A 105 -0.04 12.07 -2.00
C ASN A 105 0.05 12.85 -3.32
N ALA A 106 1.22 12.90 -3.95
CA ALA A 106 1.40 13.51 -5.27
C ALA A 106 0.56 12.79 -6.32
N THR A 107 0.65 11.46 -6.38
CA THR A 107 -0.08 10.60 -7.32
C THR A 107 -1.60 10.78 -7.19
N TYR A 108 -2.14 10.83 -5.98
CA TYR A 108 -3.58 10.93 -5.73
C TYR A 108 -4.10 12.38 -5.65
N GLY A 109 -3.24 13.39 -5.84
CA GLY A 109 -3.62 14.81 -5.81
C GLY A 109 -4.01 15.30 -4.41
N LEU A 110 -3.39 14.76 -3.36
CA LEU A 110 -3.63 15.11 -1.96
C LEU A 110 -2.67 16.19 -1.42
N GLY A 111 -1.77 16.70 -2.26
CA GLY A 111 -0.84 17.78 -1.91
C GLY A 111 0.13 17.38 -0.79
N ASN A 112 0.42 18.31 0.13
CA ASN A 112 1.32 18.08 1.27
C ASN A 112 0.56 17.62 2.53
N ALA A 113 -0.59 16.97 2.39
CA ALA A 113 -1.37 16.50 3.54
C ALA A 113 -0.55 15.49 4.36
N GLU A 114 -0.23 15.84 5.60
CA GLU A 114 0.45 14.94 6.54
C GLU A 114 -0.57 14.15 7.36
N LYS A 115 -1.77 14.70 7.55
CA LYS A 115 -2.88 14.07 8.29
C LYS A 115 -4.14 13.98 7.43
N ILE A 116 -5.00 13.01 7.74
CA ILE A 116 -6.22 12.75 6.95
C ILE A 116 -7.20 13.93 7.04
N GLU A 117 -7.16 14.67 8.14
CA GLU A 117 -7.94 15.89 8.36
C GLU A 117 -7.53 17.01 7.40
N ASP A 118 -6.27 17.04 6.98
CA ASP A 118 -5.73 18.05 6.07
C ASP A 118 -6.28 17.86 4.65
N ILE A 119 -6.67 16.63 4.29
CA ILE A 119 -7.21 16.31 2.96
C ILE A 119 -8.42 17.19 2.63
N ASN A 120 -9.30 17.47 3.59
CA ASN A 120 -10.49 18.29 3.35
C ASN A 120 -10.15 19.79 3.13
N GLN A 121 -9.00 20.25 3.61
CA GLN A 121 -8.52 21.62 3.34
C GLN A 121 -7.88 21.68 1.97
N VAL A 122 -7.05 20.70 1.61
CA VAL A 122 -6.46 20.56 0.27
C VAL A 122 -7.53 20.46 -0.81
N ARG A 123 -8.59 19.68 -0.59
CA ARG A 123 -9.71 19.51 -1.53
C ARG A 123 -10.55 20.77 -1.78
N LYS A 124 -10.50 21.77 -0.89
CA LYS A 124 -11.22 23.06 -1.07
C LYS A 124 -10.39 24.11 -1.80
N ALA A 125 -9.08 23.90 -1.92
CA ALA A 125 -8.15 24.83 -2.56
C ALA A 125 -7.85 24.49 -4.03
N SER A 126 -8.26 23.31 -4.48
CA SER A 126 -8.14 22.78 -5.85
C SER A 126 -9.46 22.88 -6.62
#